data_AF-A0A8S2T0B6-F1
#
_entry.id   AF-A0A8S2T0B6-F1
#
_cell.length_a   1.000
_cell.length_b   1.000
_cell.length_c   1.000
_cell.angle_alpha   90.00
_cell.angle_beta   90.00
_cell.angle_gamma   90.00
#
_symmetry.space_group_name_H-M   'P 1'
#
loop_
_entity.id
_entity.type
_entity.pdbx_description
1 polymer ?
#
loop_
_entity_poly.entity_id
_entity_poly.type
_entity_poly.pdbx_seq_one_letter_code
_entity_poly.pdbx_strand_id
1 'polypeptide(L)'
;MVGFGMVAANLDVALQSFLTSLSGKSSTRVKSNAVKGLFNLYKAELNHHPKTASEENLRLNSFNETLNAIVYHHQLGDETYNLSLNEFADWTPDELARLRGIRIPEESIKNTSLRKGQRLLTWNGKVAQGRATPPASFDYTDRVVAGTSVPVVSTDSV
;
A
#
# COMPACT_ATOMS: atom_id res chain seq x y z
N MET A 1 21.46 -1.98 15.56
CA MET A 1 20.57 -1.49 14.49
C MET A 1 20.58 -2.52 13.39
N VAL A 2 19.57 -3.40 13.32
CA VAL A 2 19.46 -4.43 12.28
C VAL A 2 18.59 -3.84 11.16
N GLY A 3 19.09 -3.93 9.93
CA GLY A 3 18.59 -3.18 8.79
C GLY A 3 17.17 -3.55 8.35
N PHE A 4 16.28 -2.56 8.36
CA PHE A 4 14.93 -2.63 7.79
C PHE A 4 14.90 -2.80 6.25
N GLY A 5 16.05 -2.71 5.56
CA GLY A 5 16.14 -2.74 4.09
C GLY A 5 16.40 -4.11 3.46
N MET A 6 16.88 -5.11 4.21
CA MET A 6 17.12 -6.47 3.66
C MET A 6 15.89 -7.39 3.74
N VAL A 7 14.89 -6.99 4.52
CA VAL A 7 13.80 -7.86 4.98
C VAL A 7 12.73 -8.07 3.90
N ALA A 8 12.33 -7.00 3.21
CA ALA A 8 11.33 -7.08 2.13
C ALA A 8 11.85 -7.80 0.87
N ALA A 9 13.17 -7.73 0.60
CA ALA A 9 13.76 -8.28 -0.61
C ALA A 9 13.70 -9.82 -0.68
N ASN A 10 13.80 -10.51 0.46
CA ASN A 10 13.76 -11.97 0.51
C ASN A 10 12.38 -12.52 0.13
N LEU A 11 11.31 -11.86 0.57
CA LEU A 11 9.94 -12.23 0.25
C LEU A 11 9.61 -12.00 -1.22
N ASP A 12 10.03 -10.87 -1.78
CA ASP A 12 9.82 -10.58 -3.20
C ASP A 12 10.59 -11.56 -4.10
N VAL A 13 11.85 -11.87 -3.79
CA VAL A 13 12.62 -12.88 -4.54
C VAL A 13 11.96 -14.26 -4.44
N ALA A 14 11.50 -14.65 -3.26
CA ALA A 14 10.80 -15.92 -3.06
C ALA A 14 9.48 -15.97 -3.83
N LEU A 15 8.70 -14.89 -3.85
CA LEU A 15 7.48 -14.77 -4.63
C LEU A 15 7.75 -14.86 -6.13
N GLN A 16 8.76 -14.16 -6.65
CA GLN A 16 9.12 -14.22 -8.06
C GLN A 16 9.57 -15.63 -8.49
N SER A 17 10.34 -16.32 -7.63
CA SER A 17 10.71 -17.73 -7.88
C SER A 17 9.48 -18.65 -7.89
N PHE A 18 8.51 -18.40 -7.01
CA PHE A 18 7.24 -19.13 -6.96
C PHE A 18 6.41 -18.92 -8.23
N LEU A 19 6.21 -17.66 -8.65
CA LEU A 19 5.51 -17.31 -9.88
C LEU A 19 6.15 -17.95 -11.11
N THR A 20 7.48 -17.93 -11.18
CA THR A 20 8.25 -18.58 -12.25
C THR A 20 8.03 -20.10 -12.25
N SER A 21 7.97 -20.74 -11.07
CA SER A 21 7.72 -22.18 -10.95
C SER A 21 6.28 -22.58 -11.34
N LEU A 22 5.31 -21.66 -11.20
CA LEU A 22 3.92 -21.90 -11.56
C LEU A 22 3.68 -21.86 -13.07
N SER A 23 4.48 -21.10 -13.82
CA SER A 23 4.47 -21.05 -15.29
C SER A 23 4.71 -22.43 -15.92
N GLY A 24 5.52 -23.28 -15.26
CA GLY A 24 5.73 -24.67 -15.67
C GLY A 24 4.71 -25.62 -15.06
N LYS A 25 3.57 -25.87 -15.74
CA LYS A 25 2.56 -26.95 -15.51
C LYS A 25 2.80 -27.83 -14.27
N SER A 26 2.67 -27.29 -13.06
CA SER A 26 3.02 -28.02 -11.84
C SER A 26 1.80 -28.71 -11.22
N SER A 27 2.00 -29.94 -10.75
CA SER A 27 1.00 -30.75 -10.04
C SER A 27 0.46 -30.02 -8.80
N THR A 28 -0.83 -30.19 -8.48
CA THR A 28 -1.51 -29.58 -7.33
C THR A 28 -0.80 -29.82 -5.99
N ARG A 29 -0.14 -30.96 -5.83
CA ARG A 29 0.68 -31.30 -4.64
C ARG A 29 1.98 -30.49 -4.55
N VAL A 30 2.57 -30.14 -5.69
CA VAL A 30 3.77 -29.29 -5.76
C VAL A 30 3.41 -27.86 -5.40
N LYS A 31 2.23 -27.39 -5.85
CA LYS A 31 1.69 -26.07 -5.49
C LYS A 31 1.45 -25.93 -3.99
N SER A 32 0.82 -26.92 -3.35
CA SER A 32 0.52 -26.85 -1.91
C SER A 32 1.77 -26.87 -1.03
N ASN A 33 2.80 -27.64 -1.41
CA ASN A 33 4.08 -27.64 -0.70
C ASN A 33 4.85 -26.32 -0.88
N ALA A 34 4.83 -25.74 -2.09
CA ALA A 34 5.47 -24.46 -2.37
C ALA A 34 4.80 -23.31 -1.60
N VAL A 35 3.47 -23.27 -1.55
CA VAL A 35 2.71 -22.28 -0.76
C VAL A 35 3.05 -22.38 0.73
N LYS A 36 3.11 -23.60 1.29
CA LYS A 36 3.52 -23.81 2.70
C LYS A 36 4.96 -23.35 2.96
N GLY A 37 5.88 -23.62 2.03
CA GLY A 37 7.26 -23.14 2.12
C GLY A 37 7.34 -21.62 2.14
N LEU A 38 6.60 -20.97 1.24
CA LEU A 38 6.54 -19.51 1.16
C LEU A 38 5.87 -18.90 2.41
N PHE A 39 4.83 -19.55 2.95
CA PHE A 39 4.19 -19.11 4.18
C PHE A 39 5.10 -19.22 5.41
N ASN A 40 5.98 -20.23 5.46
CA ASN A 40 6.97 -20.35 6.54
C ASN A 40 8.02 -19.24 6.46
N LEU A 41 8.47 -18.88 5.25
CA LEU A 41 9.36 -17.74 5.04
C LEU A 41 8.66 -16.42 5.44
N TYR A 42 7.42 -16.24 5.02
CA TYR A 42 6.57 -15.10 5.39
C TYR A 42 6.50 -14.91 6.92
N LYS A 43 6.16 -15.98 7.65
CA LYS A 43 6.11 -15.96 9.12
C LYS A 43 7.45 -15.60 9.75
N ALA A 44 8.55 -16.15 9.21
CA ALA A 44 9.88 -15.89 9.73
C ALA A 44 10.32 -14.44 9.51
N GLU A 45 10.03 -13.87 8.34
CA GLU A 45 10.45 -12.51 8.00
C GLU A 45 9.68 -11.45 8.81
N LEU A 46 8.38 -11.65 8.99
CA LEU A 46 7.51 -10.70 9.68
C LEU A 46 7.34 -10.99 11.18
N ASN A 47 8.06 -11.98 11.71
CA ASN A 47 7.91 -12.47 13.08
C ASN A 47 6.45 -12.81 13.44
N HIS A 48 5.73 -13.41 12.49
CA HIS A 48 4.33 -13.79 12.69
C HIS A 48 4.24 -15.20 13.28
N HIS A 49 3.62 -15.32 14.46
CA HIS A 49 3.56 -16.57 15.23
C HIS A 49 2.10 -16.89 15.62
N PRO A 50 1.38 -17.64 14.78
CA PRO A 50 0.07 -18.17 15.13
C PRO A 50 0.15 -18.97 16.43
N LYS A 51 -0.80 -18.79 17.34
CA LYS A 51 -0.74 -19.39 18.69
C LYS A 51 -1.25 -20.82 18.73
N THR A 52 -2.08 -21.20 17.76
CA THR A 52 -2.70 -22.52 17.68
C THR A 52 -2.64 -23.09 16.28
N ALA A 53 -2.67 -24.42 16.15
CA ALA A 53 -2.70 -25.08 14.84
C ALA A 53 -3.95 -24.73 14.02
N SER A 54 -5.08 -24.44 14.69
CA SER A 54 -6.31 -23.98 14.04
C SER A 54 -6.13 -22.59 13.42
N GLU A 55 -5.54 -21.66 14.18
CA GLU A 55 -5.20 -20.33 13.70
C GLU A 55 -4.17 -20.38 12.57
N GLU A 56 -3.15 -21.24 12.67
CA GLU A 56 -2.15 -21.42 11.62
C GLU A 56 -2.78 -21.87 10.30
N ASN A 57 -3.73 -22.82 10.35
CA ASN A 57 -4.46 -23.25 9.16
C ASN A 57 -5.33 -22.14 8.58
N LEU A 58 -5.98 -21.34 9.42
CA LEU A 58 -6.75 -20.18 8.97
C LEU A 58 -5.85 -19.17 8.27
N ARG A 59 -4.72 -18.79 8.88
CA ARG A 59 -3.75 -17.84 8.31
C ARG A 59 -3.14 -18.37 7.02
N LEU A 60 -2.81 -19.66 6.94
CA LEU A 60 -2.34 -20.28 5.71
C LEU A 60 -3.38 -20.23 4.59
N ASN A 61 -4.66 -20.44 4.91
CA ASN A 61 -5.73 -20.34 3.91
C ASN A 61 -5.88 -18.92 3.39
N SER A 62 -5.94 -17.92 4.28
CA SER A 62 -5.98 -16.50 3.89
C SER A 62 -4.76 -16.10 3.07
N PHE A 63 -3.57 -16.55 3.47
CA PHE A 63 -2.33 -16.32 2.73
C PHE A 63 -2.38 -16.93 1.32
N ASN A 64 -2.92 -18.14 1.17
CA ASN A 64 -3.09 -18.78 -0.13
C ASN A 64 -4.09 -18.03 -1.02
N GLU A 65 -5.17 -17.52 -0.45
CA GLU A 65 -6.13 -16.66 -1.18
C GLU A 65 -5.45 -15.38 -1.70
N THR A 66 -4.68 -14.69 -0.85
CA THR A 66 -3.91 -13.51 -1.25
C THR A 66 -2.89 -13.84 -2.35
N LEU A 67 -2.18 -14.95 -2.24
CA LEU A 67 -1.24 -15.40 -3.27
C LEU A 67 -1.92 -15.65 -4.61
N ASN A 68 -3.09 -16.28 -4.62
CA ASN A 68 -3.84 -16.51 -5.84
C ASN A 68 -4.29 -15.20 -6.48
N ALA A 69 -4.68 -14.21 -5.67
CA ALA A 69 -5.01 -12.87 -6.17
C ALA A 69 -3.79 -12.18 -6.80
N ILE A 70 -2.62 -12.26 -6.18
CA ILE A 70 -1.36 -11.71 -6.74
C ILE A 70 -1.01 -12.40 -8.06
N VAL A 71 -1.07 -13.73 -8.10
CA VAL A 71 -0.80 -14.52 -9.32
C VAL A 71 -1.74 -14.10 -10.44
N TYR A 72 -3.04 -14.00 -10.16
CA TYR A 72 -4.05 -13.60 -11.13
C TYR A 72 -3.80 -12.19 -11.67
N HIS A 73 -3.51 -11.23 -10.78
CA HIS A 73 -3.17 -9.87 -11.15
C HIS A 73 -1.94 -9.80 -12.08
N HIS A 74 -0.87 -10.53 -11.80
CA HIS A 74 0.31 -10.59 -12.67
C HIS A 74 0.10 -11.34 -13.98
N GLN A 75 -0.86 -12.27 -14.04
CA GLN A 75 -1.21 -12.96 -15.28
C GLN A 75 -2.00 -12.08 -16.25
N LEU A 76 -2.80 -11.15 -15.75
CA LEU A 76 -3.56 -10.22 -16.58
C LEU A 76 -2.65 -9.21 -17.28
N GLY A 77 -1.61 -8.71 -16.59
CA GLY A 77 -0.58 -7.85 -17.20
C GLY A 77 -1.03 -6.45 -17.65
N ASP A 78 -2.31 -6.11 -17.46
CA ASP A 78 -2.93 -4.86 -17.95
C ASP A 78 -3.00 -3.74 -16.88
N GLU A 79 -2.43 -3.96 -15.70
CA GLU A 79 -2.54 -3.04 -14.56
C GLU A 79 -1.30 -2.15 -14.41
N THR A 80 -1.49 -0.88 -14.02
CA THR A 80 -0.42 0.13 -13.88
C THR A 80 0.32 0.05 -12.53
N TYR A 81 0.02 -0.96 -11.72
CA TYR A 81 0.61 -1.18 -10.40
C TYR A 81 0.95 -2.67 -10.24
N ASN A 82 1.70 -3.03 -9.20
CA ASN A 82 2.05 -4.41 -8.90
C ASN A 82 1.51 -4.80 -7.52
N LEU A 83 1.12 -6.06 -7.36
CA LEU A 83 0.78 -6.63 -6.07
C LEU A 83 1.93 -7.51 -5.58
N SER A 84 2.30 -7.35 -4.30
CA SER A 84 3.32 -8.15 -3.65
C SER A 84 2.86 -8.61 -2.27
N LEU A 85 3.60 -9.54 -1.67
CA LEU A 85 3.35 -9.94 -0.28
C LEU A 85 3.78 -8.82 0.66
N ASN A 86 2.94 -8.53 1.64
CA ASN A 86 3.17 -7.54 2.68
C ASN A 86 2.66 -8.06 4.03
N GLU A 87 2.75 -7.25 5.08
CA GLU A 87 2.34 -7.59 6.45
C GLU A 87 0.85 -7.97 6.62
N PHE A 88 0.03 -7.75 5.59
CA PHE A 88 -1.40 -8.06 5.60
C PHE A 88 -1.75 -9.31 4.79
N ALA A 89 -0.77 -10.06 4.30
CA ALA A 89 -1.04 -11.14 3.34
C ALA A 89 -1.86 -12.30 3.94
N ASP A 90 -1.85 -12.49 5.25
CA ASP A 90 -2.61 -13.52 5.97
C ASP A 90 -3.82 -12.96 6.74
N TRP A 91 -4.19 -11.70 6.47
CA TRP A 91 -5.39 -11.08 7.03
C TRP A 91 -6.61 -11.40 6.20
N THR A 92 -7.73 -11.61 6.87
CA THR A 92 -9.03 -11.74 6.21
C THR A 92 -9.55 -10.37 5.76
N PRO A 93 -10.44 -10.33 4.75
CA PRO A 93 -11.08 -9.08 4.33
C PRO A 93 -11.79 -8.33 5.47
N ASP A 94 -12.39 -9.07 6.41
CA ASP A 94 -13.06 -8.50 7.58
C ASP A 94 -12.08 -7.86 8.58
N GLU A 95 -10.92 -8.49 8.80
CA GLU A 95 -9.87 -7.92 9.64
C GLU A 95 -9.29 -6.65 9.01
N LEU A 96 -9.04 -6.67 7.69
CA LEU A 96 -8.62 -5.51 6.93
C LEU A 96 -9.66 -4.38 6.96
N ALA A 97 -10.94 -4.71 6.86
CA ALA A 97 -12.02 -3.73 6.94
C ALA A 97 -12.06 -3.02 8.30
N ARG A 98 -11.75 -3.72 9.40
CA ARG A 98 -11.68 -3.13 10.74
C ARG A 98 -10.52 -2.14 10.90
N LEU A 99 -9.43 -2.27 10.14
CA LEU A 99 -8.36 -1.27 10.10
C LEU A 99 -8.77 0.03 9.42
N ARG A 100 -9.77 -0.01 8.53
CA ARG A 100 -10.22 1.18 7.81
C ARG A 100 -10.96 2.10 8.79
N GLY A 101 -10.21 2.98 9.44
CA GLY A 101 -10.72 3.91 10.46
C GLY A 101 -11.54 5.09 9.94
N ILE A 102 -11.87 5.13 8.64
CA ILE A 102 -12.67 6.21 8.06
C ILE A 102 -14.11 6.08 8.57
N ARG A 103 -14.52 7.05 9.39
CA ARG A 103 -15.91 7.23 9.82
C ARG A 103 -16.46 8.45 9.12
N ILE A 104 -17.45 8.27 8.26
CA ILE A 104 -18.16 9.37 7.62
C ILE A 104 -19.19 9.88 8.64
N PRO A 105 -19.05 11.09 9.21
CA PRO A 105 -20.05 11.63 10.12
C PRO A 105 -21.32 11.95 9.33
N GLU A 106 -22.47 11.56 9.88
CA GLU A 106 -23.80 11.74 9.26
C GLU A 106 -24.11 13.21 8.91
N GLU A 107 -23.50 14.15 9.63
CA GLU A 107 -23.66 15.58 9.43
C GLU A 107 -22.84 16.17 8.28
N SER A 108 -21.85 15.44 7.75
CA SER A 108 -21.02 15.93 6.62
C SER A 108 -21.80 16.09 5.31
N ILE A 109 -22.97 15.46 5.20
CA ILE A 109 -23.83 15.50 4.00
C ILE A 109 -24.79 16.70 4.01
N LYS A 110 -24.97 17.39 5.15
CA LYS A 110 -26.01 18.45 5.30
C LYS A 110 -25.55 19.88 4.95
N ASN A 111 -24.25 20.10 4.70
CA ASN A 111 -23.70 21.44 4.39
C ASN A 111 -23.31 21.65 2.92
N THR A 112 -23.81 20.81 2.01
CA THR A 112 -23.70 20.99 0.55
C THR A 112 -24.99 21.54 -0.06
N SER A 113 -25.55 22.59 0.54
CA SER A 113 -26.33 23.59 -0.19
C SER A 113 -25.43 24.78 -0.54
N LEU A 114 -24.21 24.49 -1.01
CA LEU A 114 -23.44 25.49 -1.73
C LEU A 114 -24.05 25.64 -3.11
N ARG A 115 -24.84 26.71 -3.23
CA ARG A 115 -25.29 27.27 -4.50
C ARG A 115 -24.12 27.20 -5.48
N LYS A 116 -24.35 26.51 -6.59
CA LYS A 116 -23.54 26.55 -7.80
C LYS A 116 -23.15 28.02 -8.05
N GLY A 117 -21.92 28.40 -7.69
CA GLY A 117 -21.41 29.76 -7.91
C GLY A 117 -20.70 30.47 -6.76
N GLN A 118 -20.82 30.09 -5.48
CA GLN A 118 -20.11 30.81 -4.40
C GLN A 118 -19.61 29.90 -3.28
N ARG A 119 -18.35 29.50 -3.39
CA ARG A 119 -17.35 29.49 -2.31
C ARG A 119 -16.00 29.15 -2.93
N LEU A 120 -15.17 30.16 -3.14
CA LEU A 120 -13.73 29.92 -3.14
C LEU A 120 -13.39 29.38 -1.75
N LEU A 121 -13.05 28.10 -1.66
CA LEU A 121 -12.39 27.53 -0.49
C LEU A 121 -11.03 28.23 -0.38
N THR A 122 -10.97 29.33 0.36
CA THR A 122 -9.71 29.99 0.67
C THR A 122 -9.03 29.21 1.78
N TRP A 123 -7.87 28.60 1.48
CA TRP A 123 -6.97 28.09 2.51
C TRP A 123 -6.29 29.30 3.16
N ASN A 124 -6.54 29.55 4.46
CA ASN A 124 -5.93 30.65 5.24
C ASN A 124 -5.99 32.02 4.55
N GLY A 125 -7.11 32.36 3.92
CA GLY A 125 -7.27 33.64 3.22
C GLY A 125 -6.46 33.79 1.92
N LYS A 126 -5.71 32.77 1.50
CA LYS A 126 -5.03 32.75 0.20
C LYS A 126 -5.97 32.23 -0.87
N VAL A 127 -6.37 33.13 -1.77
CA VAL A 127 -6.87 32.72 -3.09
C VAL A 127 -5.72 32.09 -3.86
N ALA A 128 -5.95 30.93 -4.48
CA ALA A 128 -4.98 30.33 -5.38
C ALA A 128 -4.63 31.38 -6.44
N GLN A 129 -3.39 31.88 -6.41
CA GLN A 129 -2.95 32.91 -7.34
C GLN A 129 -2.80 32.26 -8.71
N GLY A 130 -3.81 32.39 -9.56
CA GLY A 130 -3.88 31.80 -10.92
C GLY A 130 -2.88 32.38 -11.94
N ARG A 131 -1.70 32.84 -11.50
CA ARG A 131 -0.65 33.39 -12.37
C ARG A 131 0.66 32.59 -12.37
N ALA A 132 0.85 31.67 -11.43
CA ALA A 132 2.01 30.78 -11.44
C ALA A 132 1.62 29.44 -12.07
N THR A 133 2.36 28.98 -13.08
CA THR A 133 2.26 27.59 -13.53
C THR A 133 2.77 26.70 -12.39
N PRO A 134 1.93 25.80 -11.86
CA PRO A 134 2.38 24.87 -10.84
C PRO A 134 3.48 23.95 -11.40
N PRO A 135 4.37 23.42 -10.56
CA PRO A 135 5.41 22.49 -11.00
C PRO A 135 4.77 21.21 -11.58
N ALA A 136 5.47 20.58 -12.53
CA ALA A 136 4.99 19.37 -13.20
C ALA A 136 4.90 18.15 -12.26
N SER A 137 5.68 18.14 -11.18
CA SER A 137 5.60 17.18 -10.09
C SER A 137 5.78 17.90 -8.76
N PHE A 138 5.17 17.36 -7.71
CA PHE A 138 5.32 17.88 -6.36
C PHE A 138 5.30 16.72 -5.38
N ASP A 139 6.39 16.55 -4.63
CA ASP A 139 6.50 15.57 -3.55
C ASP A 139 6.83 16.27 -2.23
N TYR A 140 6.03 16.01 -1.19
CA TYR A 140 6.24 16.57 0.14
C TYR A 140 7.36 15.84 0.90
N THR A 141 7.74 14.61 0.51
CA THR A 141 8.79 13.85 1.21
C THR A 141 10.19 14.38 0.94
N ASP A 142 10.39 15.10 -0.17
CA ASP A 142 11.69 15.68 -0.54
C ASP A 142 12.14 16.82 0.37
N ARG A 143 11.29 17.30 1.28
CA ARG A 143 11.54 18.47 2.14
C ARG A 143 12.24 18.17 3.47
N VAL A 144 12.60 16.92 3.75
CA VAL A 144 13.14 16.52 5.06
C VAL A 144 14.67 16.74 5.17
N VAL A 145 15.36 17.08 4.09
CA VAL A 145 16.80 17.37 4.13
C VAL A 145 17.03 18.87 3.98
N ALA A 146 17.51 19.47 5.08
CA ALA A 146 17.91 20.86 5.28
C ALA A 146 16.81 21.80 5.79
N GLY A 147 16.96 22.20 7.06
CA GLY A 147 16.30 23.36 7.65
C GLY A 147 16.67 24.66 6.92
N THR A 148 16.07 24.87 5.76
CA THR A 148 16.21 26.07 4.96
C THR A 148 14.84 26.72 4.83
N SER A 149 14.72 27.80 5.59
CA SER A 149 13.90 28.98 5.38
C SER A 149 12.92 28.93 4.20
N VAL A 150 11.65 29.14 4.54
CA VAL A 150 10.62 29.73 3.68
C VAL A 150 11.27 30.78 2.76
N PRO A 151 11.06 30.75 1.43
CA PRO A 151 11.53 31.83 0.58
C PRO A 151 10.81 33.11 0.99
N VAL A 152 11.54 34.02 1.64
CA VAL A 152 11.14 35.43 1.75
C VAL A 152 11.23 35.98 0.34
N VAL A 153 10.09 36.34 -0.22
CA VAL A 153 10.03 37.15 -1.44
C VAL A 153 10.69 38.49 -1.11
N SER A 154 11.93 38.68 -1.58
CA SER A 154 12.53 40.01 -1.65
C SER A 154 11.71 40.81 -2.66
N THR A 155 11.02 41.83 -2.17
CA THR A 155 10.49 42.92 -2.98
C THR A 155 11.52 44.04 -2.96
N ASP A 156 12.65 43.83 -3.65
CA ASP A 156 13.54 44.94 -3.97
C ASP A 156 13.27 45.43 -5.38
N SER A 157 12.74 46.65 -5.40
CA SER A 157 12.45 47.49 -6.55
C SER A 157 13.72 47.82 -7.33
N VAL A 158 13.65 47.79 -8.68
CA VAL A 158 14.13 48.85 -9.59
C VAL A 158 13.20 48.88 -10.81
#